data_AF-A0A4Q4W8M8-F1
#
_entry.id   AF-A0A4Q4W8M8-F1
#
_cell.length_a   1.000
_cell.length_b   1.000
_cell.length_c   1.000
_cell.angle_alpha   90.00
_cell.angle_beta   90.00
_cell.angle_gamma   90.00
#
_symmetry.space_group_name_H-M   'P 1'
#
loop_
_entity.id
_entity.type
_entity.pdbx_description
1 polymer ?
#
loop_
_entity_poly.entity_id
_entity_poly.type
_entity_poly.pdbx_seq_one_letter_code
_entity_poly.pdbx_strand_id
1 'polypeptide(L)'
;MADQNQGQTTQYDAYQTSLTSRYCSPAMSQFFSQRSRHSTWRKRWFFLAQSEKELGVGTITPEALEETEADLVVTDSDFEITRIEEKTRRHMSLLMIMRKFDLESIEQVRDSLKFRGAQAFGGNSAKCDELNRLLYRKGNFKDCYAVSIQTYSRKVDLMIANAVAGLGTTAQKICGDIRHLASWEEIEERFESNQVGSSMAYKRNPVCLSPPLCCD
;
A
#
# COMPACT_ATOMS: atom_id res chain seq x y z
N MET A 1 -2.93 13.83 49.41
CA MET A 1 -2.18 12.77 48.71
C MET A 1 -2.80 12.62 47.35
N ALA A 2 -2.09 13.05 46.30
CA ALA A 2 -2.59 12.95 44.93
C ALA A 2 -2.60 11.47 44.51
N ASP A 3 -3.73 11.03 44.00
CA ASP A 3 -4.00 9.69 43.49
C ASP A 3 -3.00 9.36 42.36
N GLN A 4 -2.13 8.37 42.60
CA GLN A 4 -1.11 7.91 41.65
C GLN A 4 -1.57 6.68 40.86
N ASN A 5 -2.86 6.54 40.57
CA ASN A 5 -3.32 5.61 39.54
C ASN A 5 -3.43 6.32 38.19
N GLN A 6 -2.28 6.56 37.54
CA GLN A 6 -2.27 6.76 36.09
C GLN A 6 -2.68 5.44 35.45
N GLY A 7 -3.99 5.29 35.18
CA GLY A 7 -4.54 4.13 34.49
C GLY A 7 -3.76 3.89 33.20
N GLN A 8 -3.14 2.71 33.09
CA GLN A 8 -2.47 2.31 31.87
C GLN A 8 -3.51 2.28 30.75
N THR A 9 -3.43 3.23 29.82
CA THR A 9 -4.22 3.22 28.60
C THR A 9 -3.90 1.93 27.85
N THR A 10 -4.83 1.00 27.86
CA THR A 10 -4.76 -0.24 27.09
C THR A 10 -5.02 0.08 25.62
N GLN A 11 -4.72 -0.86 24.74
CA GLN A 11 -5.02 -0.71 23.32
C GLN A 11 -6.52 -0.49 23.03
N TYR A 12 -7.40 -0.82 23.97
CA TYR A 12 -8.86 -0.65 23.88
C TYR A 12 -9.35 0.72 24.35
N ASP A 13 -8.47 1.50 24.98
CA ASP A 13 -8.79 2.83 25.50
C ASP A 13 -8.51 3.95 24.48
N ALA A 14 -8.08 3.58 23.28
CA ALA A 14 -7.87 4.49 22.15
C ALA A 14 -8.57 3.97 20.88
N TYR A 15 -9.02 4.89 20.03
CA TYR A 15 -9.64 4.54 18.75
C TYR A 15 -8.69 3.71 17.90
N GLN A 16 -9.17 2.56 17.44
CA GLN A 16 -8.52 1.73 16.44
C GLN A 16 -9.42 1.58 15.22
N THR A 17 -8.82 1.53 14.04
CA THR A 17 -9.55 1.18 12.82
C THR A 17 -9.58 -0.33 12.63
N SER A 18 -10.77 -0.87 12.31
CA SER A 18 -10.95 -2.28 11.99
C SER A 18 -10.13 -2.71 10.77
N LEU A 19 -9.78 -1.76 9.89
CA LEU A 19 -8.89 -2.02 8.77
C LEU A 19 -7.55 -2.57 9.25
N THR A 20 -6.85 -1.87 10.14
CA THR A 20 -5.51 -2.29 10.58
C THR A 20 -5.55 -3.41 11.61
N SER A 21 -6.62 -3.53 12.40
CA SER A 21 -6.71 -4.55 13.46
C SER A 21 -7.29 -5.88 13.00
N ARG A 22 -8.11 -5.91 11.93
CA ARG A 22 -8.81 -7.13 11.48
C ARG A 22 -8.59 -7.51 10.01
N TYR A 23 -8.51 -6.55 9.09
CA TYR A 23 -8.61 -6.85 7.65
C TYR A 23 -7.31 -6.70 6.86
N CYS A 24 -6.47 -5.74 7.24
CA CYS A 24 -5.29 -5.35 6.49
C CYS A 24 -4.13 -6.29 6.81
N SER A 25 -3.43 -6.75 5.77
CA SER A 25 -2.23 -7.56 5.96
C SER A 25 -1.16 -6.80 6.77
N PRO A 26 -0.30 -7.50 7.54
CA PRO A 26 0.80 -6.88 8.27
C PRO A 26 1.71 -6.04 7.36
N ALA A 27 2.02 -6.54 6.16
CA ALA A 27 2.84 -5.84 5.18
C ALA A 27 2.25 -4.48 4.76
N MET A 28 0.95 -4.43 4.47
CA MET A 28 0.27 -3.20 4.08
C MET A 28 0.15 -2.21 5.25
N SER A 29 -0.14 -2.71 6.45
CA SER A 29 -0.17 -1.91 7.68
C SER A 29 1.20 -1.31 7.99
N GLN A 30 2.28 -2.08 7.83
CA GLN A 30 3.65 -1.61 7.98
C GLN A 30 4.01 -0.58 6.91
N PHE A 31 3.61 -0.79 5.66
CA PHE A 31 3.88 0.13 4.55
C PHE A 31 3.33 1.55 4.82
N PHE A 32 2.11 1.66 5.37
CA PHE A 32 1.50 2.94 5.75
C PHE A 32 1.82 3.40 7.17
N SER A 33 2.71 2.72 7.89
CA SER A 33 3.08 3.10 9.26
C SER A 33 3.86 4.42 9.31
N GLN A 34 3.83 5.06 10.49
CA GLN A 34 4.62 6.26 10.73
C GLN A 34 6.12 6.01 10.52
N ARG A 35 6.62 4.84 10.94
CA ARG A 35 8.02 4.46 10.74
C ARG A 35 8.38 4.43 9.26
N SER A 36 7.61 3.74 8.44
CA SER A 36 7.83 3.67 6.98
C SER A 36 7.79 5.05 6.33
N ARG A 37 6.87 5.92 6.76
CA ARG A 37 6.78 7.30 6.30
C ARG A 37 8.05 8.10 6.63
N HIS A 38 8.47 8.09 7.90
CA HIS A 38 9.64 8.84 8.36
C HIS A 38 10.94 8.32 7.76
N SER A 39 11.11 7.00 7.65
CA SER A 39 12.23 6.37 6.96
C SER A 39 12.28 6.77 5.48
N THR A 40 11.12 6.84 4.81
CA THR A 40 11.03 7.30 3.42
C THR A 40 11.44 8.77 3.28
N TRP A 41 11.10 9.63 4.24
CA TRP A 41 11.54 11.03 4.23
C TRP A 41 13.06 11.16 4.38
N ARG A 42 13.67 10.42 5.32
CA ARG A 42 15.12 10.37 5.48
C ARG A 42 15.83 9.90 4.20
N LYS A 43 15.33 8.82 3.58
CA LYS A 43 15.82 8.34 2.28
C LYS A 43 15.76 9.42 1.20
N ARG A 44 14.69 10.22 1.16
CA ARG A 44 14.58 11.33 0.19
C ARG A 44 15.56 12.46 0.47
N TRP A 45 15.80 12.82 1.72
CA TRP A 45 16.82 13.81 2.08
C TRP A 45 18.22 13.31 1.73
N PHE A 46 18.51 12.03 1.97
CA PHE A 46 19.77 11.42 1.56
C PHE A 46 19.96 11.49 0.04
N PHE A 47 18.95 11.10 -0.75
CA PHE A 47 19.02 11.21 -2.21
C PHE A 47 19.19 12.65 -2.70
N LEU A 48 18.55 13.61 -2.02
CA LEU A 48 18.73 15.03 -2.32
C LEU A 48 20.18 15.44 -2.05
N ALA A 49 20.68 15.22 -0.84
CA ALA A 49 22.04 15.61 -0.46
C ALA A 49 23.10 14.97 -1.38
N GLN A 50 22.93 13.69 -1.72
CA GLN A 50 23.81 13.00 -2.65
C GLN A 50 23.78 13.65 -4.04
N SER A 51 22.58 13.98 -4.56
CA SER A 51 22.42 14.60 -5.88
C SER A 51 22.94 16.05 -5.92
N GLU A 52 22.78 16.81 -4.84
CA GLU A 52 23.31 18.18 -4.72
C GLU A 52 24.84 18.18 -4.68
N LYS A 53 25.45 17.22 -3.97
CA LYS A 53 26.89 17.00 -3.99
C LYS A 53 27.40 16.62 -5.39
N GLU A 54 26.71 15.71 -6.09
CA GLU A 54 27.01 15.35 -7.49
C GLU A 54 26.96 16.57 -8.44
N LEU A 55 26.12 17.58 -8.14
CA LEU A 55 26.00 18.84 -8.89
C LEU A 55 26.98 19.94 -8.46
N GLY A 56 27.92 19.62 -7.55
CA GLY A 56 29.00 20.50 -7.13
C GLY A 56 28.62 21.51 -6.05
N VAL A 57 27.58 21.25 -5.25
CA VAL A 57 27.28 22.07 -4.05
C VAL A 57 28.32 21.75 -2.97
N GLY A 58 29.30 22.63 -2.79
CA GLY A 58 30.45 22.44 -1.88
C GLY A 58 30.13 22.49 -0.39
N THR A 59 28.87 22.64 0.01
CA THR A 59 28.44 22.71 1.42
C THR A 59 28.16 21.33 2.03
N ILE A 60 28.13 20.26 1.22
CA ILE A 60 27.85 18.89 1.69
C ILE A 60 29.14 18.12 1.84
N THR A 61 29.57 17.93 3.09
CA THR A 61 30.76 17.18 3.44
C THR A 61 30.56 15.67 3.26
N PRO A 62 31.60 14.91 2.84
CA PRO A 62 31.55 13.45 2.75
C PRO A 62 31.12 12.77 4.05
N GLU A 63 31.55 13.29 5.19
CA GLU A 63 31.30 12.73 6.51
C GLU A 63 29.81 12.81 6.91
N ALA A 64 29.10 13.88 6.49
CA ALA A 64 27.66 14.02 6.73
C ALA A 64 26.80 13.03 5.91
N LEU A 65 27.32 12.53 4.79
CA LEU A 65 26.65 11.52 3.98
C LEU A 65 26.83 10.12 4.58
N GLU A 66 28.00 9.80 5.14
CA GLU A 66 28.24 8.53 5.85
C GLU A 66 27.39 8.41 7.13
N GLU A 67 27.25 9.50 7.89
CA GLU A 67 26.38 9.52 9.09
C GLU A 67 24.90 9.33 8.73
N THR A 68 24.46 9.89 7.60
CA THR A 68 23.07 9.71 7.12
C THR A 68 22.85 8.29 6.57
N GLU A 69 23.85 7.68 5.94
CA GLU A 69 23.78 6.33 5.37
C GLU A 69 23.67 5.24 6.45
N ALA A 70 24.36 5.41 7.57
CA ALA A 70 24.29 4.52 8.73
C ALA A 70 22.88 4.45 9.37
N ASP A 71 22.03 5.46 9.12
CA ASP A 71 20.70 5.62 9.72
C ASP A 71 19.55 5.16 8.78
N LEU A 72 19.86 4.52 7.64
CA LEU A 72 18.90 4.20 6.58
C LEU A 72 18.23 2.81 6.67
N VAL A 73 18.74 1.87 7.47
CA VAL A 73 18.34 0.44 7.39
C VAL A 73 18.14 -0.25 8.74
N VAL A 74 17.07 -1.06 8.80
CA VAL A 74 16.79 -2.13 9.78
C VAL A 74 16.82 -3.45 8.97
N THR A 75 17.54 -4.47 9.43
CA THR A 75 17.77 -5.82 8.84
C THR A 75 16.90 -6.89 9.52
N ASP A 76 16.75 -8.16 9.09
CA ASP A 76 16.86 -8.92 7.82
C ASP A 76 16.08 -10.25 8.04
N SER A 77 14.90 -10.46 7.45
CA SER A 77 14.32 -11.82 7.24
C SER A 77 13.13 -11.90 6.25
N ASP A 78 12.88 -10.88 5.42
CA ASP A 78 11.59 -10.69 4.73
C ASP A 78 11.43 -11.32 3.33
N PHE A 79 12.22 -12.33 2.96
CA PHE A 79 12.07 -12.95 1.65
C PHE A 79 12.12 -14.48 1.73
N GLU A 80 10.94 -15.12 1.69
CA GLU A 80 10.66 -16.22 0.76
C GLU A 80 9.15 -16.54 0.70
N ILE A 81 8.72 -17.02 -0.46
CA ILE A 81 7.45 -17.71 -0.78
C ILE A 81 6.23 -16.84 -1.15
N THR A 82 6.05 -16.63 -2.46
CA THR A 82 4.72 -16.60 -3.09
C THR A 82 4.80 -17.25 -4.47
N ARG A 83 4.69 -18.59 -4.54
CA ARG A 83 4.69 -19.29 -5.85
C ARG A 83 3.89 -20.60 -5.93
N ILE A 84 2.86 -20.82 -5.12
CA ILE A 84 2.06 -22.05 -5.27
C ILE A 84 0.57 -21.73 -5.20
N GLU A 85 -0.10 -22.01 -6.33
CA GLU A 85 -1.52 -22.39 -6.53
C GLU A 85 -2.36 -21.50 -7.44
N GLU A 86 -2.31 -21.79 -8.75
CA GLU A 86 -3.33 -21.36 -9.71
C GLU A 86 -3.67 -22.53 -10.68
N LYS A 87 -4.50 -23.48 -10.23
CA LYS A 87 -5.17 -24.50 -11.06
C LYS A 87 -6.51 -24.81 -10.38
N THR A 88 -7.66 -24.37 -10.90
CA THR A 88 -8.43 -25.12 -11.91
C THR A 88 -9.55 -24.22 -12.45
N ARG A 89 -9.71 -24.17 -13.78
CA ARG A 89 -10.74 -23.40 -14.50
C ARG A 89 -11.88 -24.33 -14.93
N ARG A 90 -13.12 -23.82 -14.88
CA ARG A 90 -14.06 -23.85 -16.03
C ARG A 90 -15.32 -22.96 -15.88
N HIS A 91 -15.58 -22.33 -14.73
CA HIS A 91 -16.48 -21.16 -14.61
C HIS A 91 -15.72 -19.80 -14.58
N MET A 92 -14.45 -19.82 -14.96
CA MET A 92 -13.41 -18.84 -14.59
C MET A 92 -13.15 -17.76 -15.66
N SER A 93 -13.81 -17.82 -16.81
CA SER A 93 -13.51 -16.94 -17.96
C SER A 93 -13.89 -15.48 -17.69
N LEU A 94 -15.09 -15.21 -17.18
CA LEU A 94 -15.50 -13.84 -16.82
C LEU A 94 -14.68 -13.31 -15.64
N LEU A 95 -14.46 -14.16 -14.63
CA LEU A 95 -13.66 -13.85 -13.44
C LEU A 95 -12.22 -13.48 -13.80
N MET A 96 -11.60 -14.21 -14.72
CA MET A 96 -10.25 -13.93 -15.21
C MET A 96 -10.19 -12.66 -16.06
N ILE A 97 -11.23 -12.40 -16.85
CA ILE A 97 -11.30 -11.18 -17.66
C ILE A 97 -11.43 -9.96 -16.75
N MET A 98 -12.33 -9.97 -15.76
CA MET A 98 -12.49 -8.86 -14.81
C MET A 98 -11.20 -8.66 -13.99
N ARG A 99 -10.61 -9.74 -13.45
CA ARG A 99 -9.32 -9.68 -12.76
C ARG A 99 -8.20 -9.11 -13.64
N LYS A 100 -8.18 -9.46 -14.93
CA LYS A 100 -7.18 -8.97 -15.88
C LYS A 100 -7.37 -7.48 -16.14
N PHE A 101 -8.60 -6.99 -16.31
CA PHE A 101 -8.87 -5.56 -16.44
C PHE A 101 -8.49 -4.77 -15.19
N ASP A 102 -8.78 -5.29 -14.01
CA ASP A 102 -8.40 -4.63 -12.74
C ASP A 102 -6.87 -4.60 -12.58
N LEU A 103 -6.19 -5.72 -12.88
CA LEU A 103 -4.73 -5.79 -12.85
C LEU A 103 -4.09 -4.82 -13.85
N GLU A 104 -4.54 -4.83 -15.11
CA GLU A 104 -4.06 -3.92 -16.15
C GLU A 104 -4.30 -2.46 -15.76
N SER A 105 -5.45 -2.14 -15.17
CA SER A 105 -5.75 -0.79 -14.69
C SER A 105 -4.80 -0.34 -13.58
N ILE A 106 -4.54 -1.22 -12.60
CA ILE A 106 -3.61 -0.93 -11.50
C ILE A 106 -2.19 -0.81 -12.02
N GLU A 107 -1.75 -1.70 -12.91
CA GLU A 107 -0.42 -1.65 -13.53
C GLU A 107 -0.24 -0.40 -14.38
N GLN A 108 -1.25 -0.01 -15.16
CA GLN A 108 -1.22 1.22 -15.95
C GLN A 108 -1.11 2.45 -15.05
N VAL A 109 -1.89 2.52 -13.97
CA VAL A 109 -1.77 3.64 -13.02
C VAL A 109 -0.40 3.65 -12.38
N ARG A 110 0.08 2.51 -11.84
CA ARG A 110 1.42 2.37 -11.25
C ARG A 110 2.51 2.86 -12.21
N ASP A 111 2.46 2.42 -13.45
CA ASP A 111 3.45 2.72 -14.48
C ASP A 111 3.39 4.17 -14.97
N SER A 112 2.24 4.83 -14.79
CA SER A 112 2.05 6.25 -15.11
C SER A 112 2.50 7.20 -14.00
N LEU A 113 2.74 6.70 -12.78
CA LEU A 113 3.16 7.52 -11.66
C LEU A 113 4.53 8.14 -11.93
N LYS A 114 4.59 9.46 -11.83
CA LYS A 114 5.82 10.23 -11.96
C LYS A 114 6.26 10.82 -10.62
N PHE A 115 7.54 11.12 -10.52
CA PHE A 115 8.10 11.81 -9.37
C PHE A 115 7.69 13.30 -9.38
N ARG A 116 7.45 13.89 -8.20
CA ARG A 116 7.11 15.33 -8.13
C ARG A 116 8.32 16.23 -8.38
N GLY A 117 9.51 15.80 -7.96
CA GLY A 117 10.75 16.56 -8.18
C GLY A 117 10.98 17.73 -7.21
N ALA A 118 12.14 18.35 -7.37
CA ALA A 118 12.47 19.67 -6.86
C ALA A 118 11.98 20.74 -7.84
N GLN A 119 11.59 21.91 -7.33
CA GLN A 119 11.02 23.00 -8.13
C GLN A 119 11.96 24.17 -8.37
N ALA A 120 12.97 24.30 -7.53
CA ALA A 120 13.93 25.38 -7.61
C ALA A 120 15.29 24.88 -7.14
N PHE A 121 16.34 25.31 -7.85
CA PHE A 121 17.73 25.07 -7.47
C PHE A 121 18.49 26.38 -7.59
N GLY A 122 18.37 27.25 -6.58
CA GLY A 122 19.02 28.56 -6.56
C GLY A 122 18.70 29.44 -7.80
N GLY A 123 17.51 29.31 -8.37
CA GLY A 123 17.09 30.04 -9.58
C GLY A 123 17.64 29.51 -10.92
N ASN A 124 18.43 28.42 -10.93
CA ASN A 124 18.98 27.84 -12.15
C ASN A 124 18.11 26.68 -12.67
N SER A 125 17.37 26.91 -13.76
CA SER A 125 16.47 25.91 -14.35
C SER A 125 17.23 24.68 -14.87
N ALA A 126 18.39 24.85 -15.51
CA ALA A 126 19.15 23.75 -16.09
C ALA A 126 19.69 22.79 -15.01
N LYS A 127 20.16 23.33 -13.88
CA LYS A 127 20.57 22.51 -12.72
C LYS A 127 19.38 21.87 -12.02
N CYS A 128 18.23 22.53 -11.99
CA CYS A 128 16.99 21.95 -11.45
C CYS A 128 16.56 20.72 -12.27
N ASP A 129 16.65 20.79 -13.60
CA ASP A 129 16.34 19.67 -14.48
C ASP A 129 17.29 18.49 -14.25
N GLU A 130 18.59 18.75 -14.10
CA GLU A 130 19.56 17.69 -13.83
C GLU A 130 19.39 17.08 -12.44
N LEU A 131 19.11 17.89 -11.42
CA LEU A 131 18.75 17.41 -10.09
C LEU A 131 17.54 16.49 -10.14
N ASN A 132 16.50 16.88 -10.87
CA ASN A 132 15.31 16.06 -11.07
C ASN A 132 15.65 14.74 -11.77
N ARG A 133 16.55 14.74 -12.76
CA ARG A 133 17.03 13.51 -13.40
C ARG A 133 17.71 12.55 -12.45
N LEU A 134 18.47 13.04 -11.47
CA LEU A 134 19.10 12.20 -10.47
C LEU A 134 18.06 11.66 -9.47
N LEU A 135 17.16 12.53 -8.99
CA LEU A 135 16.16 12.20 -7.99
C LEU A 135 15.17 11.12 -8.46
N TYR A 136 14.60 11.23 -9.67
CA TYR A 136 13.65 10.22 -10.12
C TYR A 136 14.34 8.88 -10.38
N ARG A 137 15.61 8.87 -10.84
CA ARG A 137 16.40 7.65 -11.01
C ARG A 137 16.67 6.95 -9.68
N LYS A 138 17.13 7.70 -8.66
CA LYS A 138 17.35 7.16 -7.30
C LYS A 138 16.04 6.71 -6.63
N GLY A 139 14.94 7.39 -6.94
CA GLY A 139 13.59 7.04 -6.48
C GLY A 139 12.91 5.90 -7.24
N ASN A 140 13.54 5.32 -8.26
CA ASN A 140 12.97 4.30 -9.16
C ASN A 140 11.66 4.74 -9.85
N PHE A 141 11.59 5.99 -10.28
CA PHE A 141 10.52 6.53 -11.11
C PHE A 141 10.99 6.69 -12.55
N LYS A 142 10.07 6.58 -13.52
CA LYS A 142 10.40 6.73 -14.94
C LYS A 142 10.71 8.17 -15.34
N ASP A 143 10.08 9.15 -14.66
CA ASP A 143 10.15 10.57 -15.03
C ASP A 143 9.60 11.47 -13.90
N CYS A 144 9.73 12.80 -14.05
CA CYS A 144 9.09 13.82 -13.22
C CYS A 144 7.82 14.40 -13.87
N TYR A 145 6.90 14.94 -13.07
CA TYR A 145 5.79 15.74 -13.59
C TYR A 145 6.31 17.07 -14.17
N ALA A 146 5.99 17.35 -15.43
CA ALA A 146 6.39 18.58 -16.12
C ALA A 146 5.83 19.85 -15.47
N VAL A 147 4.63 19.76 -14.88
CA VAL A 147 3.98 20.86 -14.17
C VAL A 147 3.51 20.37 -12.81
N SER A 148 4.04 20.99 -11.76
CA SER A 148 3.57 20.82 -10.38
C SER A 148 3.71 22.16 -9.66
N ILE A 149 2.90 22.39 -8.63
CA ILE A 149 3.02 23.56 -7.73
C ILE A 149 3.52 23.00 -6.38
N GLN A 150 2.95 23.38 -5.25
CA GLN A 150 3.37 22.84 -3.96
C GLN A 150 3.27 21.30 -3.93
N THR A 151 2.30 20.73 -4.62
CA THR A 151 2.09 19.29 -4.73
C THR A 151 1.96 18.84 -6.18
N TYR A 152 2.02 17.52 -6.40
CA TYR A 152 1.52 16.93 -7.64
C TYR A 152 0.02 17.18 -7.76
N SER A 153 -0.53 17.02 -8.98
CA SER A 153 -1.96 17.19 -9.22
C SER A 153 -2.75 16.12 -8.45
N ARG A 154 -3.74 16.55 -7.65
CA ARG A 154 -4.64 15.65 -6.91
C ARG A 154 -5.51 14.76 -7.81
N LYS A 155 -5.51 15.01 -9.13
CA LYS A 155 -6.05 14.07 -10.11
C LYS A 155 -5.35 12.70 -10.08
N VAL A 156 -4.07 12.67 -9.71
CA VAL A 156 -3.33 11.41 -9.51
C VAL A 156 -3.97 10.58 -8.40
N ASP A 157 -4.38 11.21 -7.29
CA ASP A 157 -5.05 10.53 -6.18
C ASP A 157 -6.37 9.91 -6.64
N LEU A 158 -7.14 10.62 -7.48
CA LEU A 158 -8.37 10.11 -8.06
C LEU A 158 -8.13 8.92 -9.01
N MET A 159 -7.07 8.96 -9.82
CA MET A 159 -6.72 7.83 -10.71
C MET A 159 -6.39 6.57 -9.90
N ILE A 160 -5.62 6.71 -8.83
CA ILE A 160 -5.30 5.60 -7.92
C ILE A 160 -6.57 5.07 -7.24
N ALA A 161 -7.38 5.97 -6.67
CA ALA A 161 -8.61 5.60 -5.99
C ALA A 161 -9.58 4.86 -6.92
N ASN A 162 -9.74 5.32 -8.16
CA ASN A 162 -10.61 4.68 -9.15
C ASN A 162 -10.13 3.30 -9.56
N ALA A 163 -8.81 3.10 -9.75
CA ALA A 163 -8.26 1.78 -10.07
C ALA A 163 -8.50 0.77 -8.93
N VAL A 164 -8.32 1.19 -7.68
CA VAL A 164 -8.59 0.35 -6.50
C VAL A 164 -10.09 0.10 -6.33
N ALA A 165 -10.93 1.10 -6.58
CA ALA A 165 -12.39 0.95 -6.52
C ALA A 165 -12.94 0.00 -7.59
N GLY A 166 -12.31 -0.05 -8.77
CA GLY A 166 -12.61 -1.04 -9.82
C GLY A 166 -12.48 -2.47 -9.30
N LEU A 167 -11.35 -2.78 -8.67
CA LEU A 167 -11.11 -4.08 -8.03
C LEU A 167 -12.16 -4.38 -6.94
N GLY A 168 -12.49 -3.39 -6.11
CA GLY A 168 -13.54 -3.54 -5.09
C GLY A 168 -14.91 -3.86 -5.68
N THR A 169 -15.27 -3.22 -6.80
CA THR A 169 -16.53 -3.47 -7.53
C THR A 169 -16.56 -4.89 -8.08
N THR A 170 -15.47 -5.35 -8.69
CA THR A 170 -15.31 -6.73 -9.17
C THR A 170 -15.47 -7.72 -8.01
N ALA A 171 -14.76 -7.53 -6.91
CA ALA A 171 -14.85 -8.39 -5.72
C ALA A 171 -16.29 -8.45 -5.17
N GLN A 172 -16.95 -7.31 -5.03
CA GLN A 172 -18.33 -7.23 -4.54
C GLN A 172 -19.29 -8.05 -5.41
N LYS A 173 -19.17 -7.96 -6.74
CA LYS A 173 -20.01 -8.72 -7.67
C LYS A 173 -19.78 -10.23 -7.50
N ILE A 174 -18.51 -10.65 -7.49
CA ILE A 174 -18.14 -12.07 -7.35
C ILE A 174 -18.68 -12.64 -6.04
N CYS A 175 -18.47 -11.93 -4.93
CA CYS A 175 -18.99 -12.32 -3.63
C CYS A 175 -20.52 -12.39 -3.64
N GLY A 176 -21.19 -11.43 -4.28
CA GLY A 176 -22.65 -11.44 -4.45
C GLY A 176 -23.15 -12.70 -5.15
N ASP A 177 -22.54 -13.05 -6.28
CA ASP A 177 -22.90 -14.26 -7.03
C ASP A 177 -22.67 -15.53 -6.20
N ILE A 178 -21.51 -15.66 -5.52
CA ILE A 178 -21.21 -16.83 -4.69
C ILE A 178 -22.25 -16.95 -3.56
N ARG A 179 -22.67 -15.85 -2.97
CA ARG A 179 -23.72 -15.85 -1.94
C ARG A 179 -25.07 -16.32 -2.47
N HIS A 180 -25.43 -15.95 -3.69
CA HIS A 180 -26.65 -16.45 -4.33
C HIS A 180 -26.55 -17.97 -4.61
N LEU A 181 -25.42 -18.43 -5.14
CA LEU A 181 -25.17 -19.85 -5.39
C LEU A 181 -25.17 -20.69 -4.10
N ALA A 182 -24.64 -20.14 -3.01
CA ALA A 182 -24.70 -20.76 -1.68
C ALA A 182 -26.13 -20.89 -1.15
N SER A 183 -27.02 -19.95 -1.47
CA SER A 183 -28.43 -20.04 -1.10
C SER A 183 -29.18 -21.13 -1.86
N TRP A 184 -28.67 -21.54 -3.03
CA TRP A 184 -29.19 -22.65 -3.83
C TRP A 184 -28.47 -23.97 -3.57
N GLU A 185 -27.56 -24.00 -2.59
CA GLU A 185 -26.77 -25.18 -2.23
C GLU A 185 -25.89 -25.72 -3.39
N GLU A 186 -25.59 -24.87 -4.39
CA GLU A 186 -24.78 -25.25 -5.54
C GLU A 186 -23.27 -25.10 -5.27
N ILE A 187 -22.90 -24.10 -4.45
CA ILE A 187 -21.52 -23.80 -4.08
C ILE A 187 -21.45 -23.41 -2.61
N GLU A 188 -20.49 -23.96 -1.88
CA GLU A 188 -20.18 -23.53 -0.52
C GLU A 188 -18.79 -22.90 -0.44
N GLU A 189 -18.63 -21.94 0.48
CA GLU A 189 -17.32 -21.42 0.84
C GLU A 189 -16.52 -22.46 1.64
N ARG A 190 -15.18 -22.38 1.54
CA ARG A 190 -14.30 -23.22 2.34
C ARG A 190 -14.54 -22.96 3.83
N PHE A 191 -14.86 -24.01 4.57
CA PHE A 191 -15.14 -23.95 5.99
C PHE A 191 -13.92 -24.47 6.77
N GLU A 192 -13.41 -23.69 7.72
CA GLU A 192 -12.29 -24.14 8.56
C GLU A 192 -12.74 -25.23 9.54
N SER A 193 -11.85 -26.13 9.91
CA SER A 193 -12.17 -27.29 10.78
C SER A 193 -12.68 -26.89 12.17
N ASN A 194 -12.35 -25.69 12.62
CA ASN A 194 -12.75 -25.08 13.89
C ASN A 194 -13.80 -23.97 13.72
N GLN A 195 -14.26 -23.69 12.50
CA GLN A 195 -15.23 -22.64 12.25
C GLN A 195 -16.58 -23.06 12.82
N VAL A 196 -17.15 -22.23 13.69
CA VAL A 196 -18.53 -22.41 14.16
C VAL A 196 -19.38 -21.48 13.33
N GLY A 197 -20.30 -22.05 12.54
CA GLY A 197 -21.15 -21.27 11.64
C GLY A 197 -22.22 -20.50 12.40
N SER A 198 -23.37 -21.14 12.65
CA SER A 198 -24.40 -20.60 13.53
C SER A 198 -24.70 -21.57 14.67
N SER A 199 -25.52 -21.15 15.64
CA SER A 199 -26.04 -22.04 16.70
C SER A 199 -26.80 -23.26 16.17
N MET A 200 -27.13 -23.30 14.88
CA MET A 200 -27.72 -24.45 14.20
C MET A 200 -26.62 -25.25 13.48
N ALA A 201 -26.43 -26.50 13.91
CA ALA A 201 -25.30 -27.37 13.52
C ALA A 201 -25.15 -27.64 12.00
N TYR A 202 -26.23 -27.50 11.22
CA TYR A 202 -26.23 -27.76 9.78
C TYR A 202 -26.16 -26.48 8.92
N LYS A 203 -26.34 -25.31 9.52
CA LYS A 203 -26.43 -24.04 8.78
C LYS A 203 -25.04 -23.44 8.54
N ARG A 204 -24.65 -23.36 7.28
CA ARG A 204 -23.40 -22.74 6.82
C ARG A 204 -23.68 -21.40 6.17
N ASN A 205 -23.00 -20.36 6.63
CA ASN A 205 -23.09 -19.02 6.04
C ASN A 205 -21.76 -18.70 5.31
N PRO A 206 -21.79 -18.03 4.15
CA PRO A 206 -20.58 -17.56 3.46
C PRO A 206 -20.01 -16.30 4.16
N VAL A 207 -19.38 -16.49 5.32
CA VAL A 207 -18.95 -15.42 6.22
C VAL A 207 -17.73 -14.66 5.69
N CYS A 208 -16.78 -15.33 5.03
CA CYS A 208 -15.56 -14.68 4.54
C CYS A 208 -15.81 -13.89 3.24
N LEU A 209 -16.88 -14.19 2.49
CA LEU A 209 -17.33 -13.44 1.31
C LEU A 209 -18.42 -12.38 1.63
N SER A 210 -18.81 -12.22 2.90
CA SER A 210 -19.78 -11.21 3.32
C SER A 210 -19.10 -9.90 3.72
N PRO A 211 -19.66 -8.71 3.42
CA PRO A 211 -19.24 -7.50 4.14
C PRO A 211 -19.42 -7.76 5.64
N PRO A 212 -18.47 -7.33 6.50
CA PRO A 212 -18.24 -7.97 7.76
C PRO A 212 -19.43 -7.77 8.70
N LEU A 213 -20.26 -8.80 8.78
CA LEU A 213 -21.07 -9.04 9.94
C LEU A 213 -20.18 -9.82 10.90
N CYS A 214 -19.68 -9.06 11.88
CA CYS A 214 -19.13 -9.47 13.15
C CYS A 214 -19.24 -10.98 13.44
N CYS A 215 -18.10 -11.64 13.52
CA CYS A 215 -17.91 -12.73 14.46
C CYS A 215 -16.56 -12.44 15.14
N ASP A 216 -16.64 -12.18 16.44
CA ASP A 216 -15.51 -12.04 17.35
C ASP A 216 -14.83 -13.38 17.62
#